data_AF-A0A4U0XF54-F1
#
_entry.id   AF-A0A4U0XF54-F1
#
_cell.length_a   1.000
_cell.length_b   1.000
_cell.length_c   1.000
_cell.angle_alpha   90.00
_cell.angle_beta   90.00
_cell.angle_gamma   90.00
#
_symmetry.space_group_name_H-M   'P 1'
#
loop_
_entity.id
_entity.type
_entity.pdbx_description
1 polymer ?
#
loop_
_entity_poly.entity_id
_entity_poly.type
_entity_poly.pdbx_seq_one_letter_code
_entity_poly.pdbx_strand_id
1 'polypeptide(L)'
;MSITTDSDITSYLATLDIIPTTLSQLNGGTANFAWRIRDSTNRSIIIKHAEPYIRTNASIPFPTDRMDFEHAALTTLTLPPQPPIDVPIALPSVYHYSATRHVLLMSDGGPRTLKAAYTDPTLDIPALGRSLGTWLASLHASTKTTTTSVGDNQTAKSVYRYSYANLASALASHGFDASLGDEVDADYGRLLQTDDACLCHGDFWPGNIVLATASTPRPAAMVVDWELVRRGCGATDVGQFAAEAYLLDRFCGNRGLCAAFLDAYALAADERGALERKWWGREETRGAMTTRKTITTYWFHHSEPFIAKAHRESHGTVRDIAIDKG
;
A
#
# COMPACT_ATOMS: atom_id res chain seq x y z
N MET A 1 6.27 19.03 22.52
CA MET A 1 7.66 19.11 22.02
C MET A 1 7.68 18.32 20.75
N SER A 2 8.14 18.98 19.69
CA SER A 2 8.24 18.41 18.36
C SER A 2 9.40 17.39 18.34
N ILE A 3 9.25 16.28 17.61
CA ILE A 3 10.30 15.26 17.47
C ILE A 3 10.64 15.15 15.99
N THR A 4 11.59 15.95 15.53
CA THR A 4 11.90 16.05 14.08
C THR A 4 13.36 15.78 13.75
N THR A 5 14.23 15.83 14.76
CA THR A 5 15.67 15.61 14.65
C THR A 5 16.12 14.37 15.44
N ASP A 6 17.33 13.89 15.12
CA ASP A 6 17.98 12.79 15.84
C ASP A 6 18.19 13.11 17.33
N SER A 7 18.45 14.38 17.66
CA SER A 7 18.59 14.84 19.04
C SER A 7 17.26 14.78 19.80
N ASP A 8 16.16 15.17 19.16
CA ASP A 8 14.83 15.14 19.78
C ASP A 8 14.42 13.70 20.09
N ILE A 9 14.57 12.80 19.12
CA ILE A 9 14.17 11.41 19.32
C ILE A 9 15.10 10.71 20.33
N THR A 10 16.39 11.02 20.35
CA THR A 10 17.31 10.50 21.38
C THR A 10 16.88 10.94 22.77
N SER A 11 16.50 12.21 22.92
CA SER A 11 15.99 12.74 24.20
C SER A 11 14.70 12.06 24.61
N TYR A 12 13.79 11.80 23.68
CA TYR A 12 12.55 11.06 23.94
C TYR A 12 12.83 9.60 24.36
N LEU A 13 13.69 8.89 23.63
CA LEU A 13 14.04 7.49 23.94
C LEU A 13 14.68 7.35 25.33
N ALA A 14 15.48 8.33 25.75
CA ALA A 14 16.04 8.36 27.10
C ALA A 14 14.96 8.40 28.20
N THR A 15 13.79 9.00 27.93
CA THR A 15 12.64 8.98 28.88
C THR A 15 11.98 7.61 29.01
N LEU A 16 12.28 6.68 28.08
CA LEU A 16 11.82 5.29 28.08
C LEU A 16 12.93 4.32 28.50
N ASP A 17 14.06 4.81 29.00
CA ASP A 17 15.26 4.03 29.29
C ASP A 17 15.81 3.25 28.07
N ILE A 18 15.55 3.76 26.86
CA ILE A 18 16.06 3.19 25.61
C ILE A 18 17.28 3.99 25.17
N ILE A 19 18.45 3.35 25.17
CA ILE A 19 19.69 3.92 24.65
C ILE A 19 20.06 3.21 23.35
N PRO A 20 19.88 3.87 22.18
CA PRO A 20 20.21 3.25 20.89
C PRO A 20 21.73 3.11 20.73
N THR A 21 22.18 1.94 20.27
CA THR A 21 23.57 1.70 19.82
C THR A 21 23.81 2.25 18.42
N THR A 22 22.78 2.30 17.59
CA THR A 22 22.77 2.97 16.29
C THR A 22 21.46 3.70 16.12
N LEU A 23 21.48 4.80 15.38
CA LEU A 23 20.31 5.60 15.02
C LEU A 23 20.45 6.10 13.59
N SER A 24 19.41 5.91 12.80
CA SER A 24 19.38 6.36 11.40
C SER A 24 17.98 6.83 11.04
N GLN A 25 17.86 8.06 10.53
CA GLN A 25 16.59 8.56 10.03
C GLN A 25 16.26 7.89 8.69
N LEU A 26 14.99 7.50 8.53
CA LEU A 26 14.45 6.92 7.31
C LEU A 26 13.78 8.03 6.50
N ASN A 27 14.13 8.13 5.22
CA ASN A 27 13.72 9.22 4.33
C ASN A 27 12.75 8.79 3.22
N GLY A 28 12.21 7.56 3.29
CA GLY A 28 11.34 7.00 2.25
C GLY A 28 9.87 7.43 2.31
N GLY A 29 9.39 7.89 3.47
CA GLY A 29 7.98 8.28 3.69
C GLY A 29 7.77 9.80 3.62
N THR A 30 6.55 10.21 3.29
CA THR A 30 6.18 11.63 3.10
C THR A 30 5.59 12.27 4.35
N ALA A 31 4.72 11.56 5.07
CA ALA A 31 3.91 12.13 6.14
C ALA A 31 4.59 12.17 7.50
N ASN A 32 5.39 11.15 7.84
CA ASN A 32 5.90 10.94 9.19
C ASN A 32 7.43 11.00 9.26
N PHE A 33 7.92 11.37 10.44
CA PHE A 33 9.31 11.16 10.81
C PHE A 33 9.48 9.71 11.23
N ALA A 34 10.52 9.06 10.71
CA ALA A 34 10.80 7.67 11.02
C ALA A 34 12.29 7.46 11.22
N TRP A 35 12.63 6.58 12.17
CA TRP A 35 14.01 6.20 12.48
C TRP A 35 14.10 4.70 12.60
N ARG A 36 15.26 4.17 12.23
CA ARG A 36 15.70 2.83 12.59
C ARG A 36 16.79 2.94 13.63
N ILE A 37 16.62 2.22 14.73
CA ILE A 37 17.63 2.08 15.78
C ILE A 37 18.04 0.62 15.96
N ARG A 38 19.19 0.42 16.61
CA ARG A 38 19.50 -0.84 17.30
C ARG A 38 19.55 -0.58 18.79
N ASP A 39 18.96 -1.45 19.59
CA ASP A 39 19.08 -1.37 21.05
C ASP A 39 20.37 -2.05 21.56
N SER A 40 20.52 -2.14 22.89
CA SER A 40 21.66 -2.79 23.54
C SER A 40 21.71 -4.31 23.32
N THR A 41 20.58 -4.93 22.94
CA THR A 41 20.49 -6.36 22.57
C THR A 41 20.73 -6.59 21.08
N ASN A 42 21.12 -5.54 20.34
CA ASN A 42 21.30 -5.55 18.88
C ASN A 42 20.00 -5.83 18.09
N ARG A 43 18.83 -5.65 18.72
CA ARG A 43 17.53 -5.77 18.05
C ARG A 43 17.25 -4.50 17.24
N SER A 44 16.80 -4.67 16.01
CA SER A 44 16.40 -3.57 15.13
C SER A 44 14.97 -3.13 15.43
N ILE A 45 14.76 -1.83 15.61
CA ILE A 45 13.46 -1.24 15.97
C ILE A 45 13.20 -0.05 15.04
N ILE A 46 11.95 0.04 14.56
CA ILE A 46 11.45 1.19 13.83
C ILE A 46 10.69 2.09 14.79
N ILE A 47 10.99 3.38 14.73
CA ILE A 47 10.27 4.43 15.44
C ILE A 47 9.57 5.28 14.40
N LYS A 48 8.29 5.57 14.61
CA LYS A 48 7.48 6.44 13.76
C LYS A 48 6.83 7.53 14.61
N HIS A 49 6.86 8.76 14.12
CA HIS A 49 6.29 9.92 14.79
C HIS A 49 5.57 10.84 13.80
N ALA A 50 4.39 11.29 14.20
CA ALA A 50 3.58 12.25 13.47
C ALA A 50 3.62 13.65 14.11
N GLU A 51 3.95 14.63 13.26
CA GLU A 51 3.68 16.04 13.52
C GLU A 51 2.31 16.45 12.93
N PRO A 52 1.70 17.59 13.33
CA PRO A 52 0.39 18.03 12.82
C PRO A 52 0.41 18.53 11.37
N TYR A 53 1.38 18.07 10.58
CA TYR A 53 1.63 18.40 9.18
C TYR A 53 2.31 17.22 8.47
N ILE A 54 2.33 17.27 7.14
CA ILE A 54 3.09 16.32 6.30
C ILE A 54 4.58 16.63 6.44
N ARG A 55 5.41 15.68 6.89
CA ARG A 55 6.87 15.89 7.08
C ARG A 55 7.56 16.56 5.90
N THR A 56 7.27 16.14 4.66
CA THR A 56 7.92 16.71 3.46
C THR A 56 7.42 18.10 3.08
N ASN A 57 6.29 18.54 3.65
CA ASN A 57 5.76 19.88 3.45
C ASN A 57 4.96 20.34 4.68
N ALA A 58 5.64 21.02 5.60
CA ALA A 58 5.05 21.50 6.86
C ALA A 58 3.91 22.53 6.67
N SER A 59 3.71 23.06 5.46
CA SER A 59 2.59 23.95 5.15
C SER A 59 1.26 23.22 4.96
N ILE A 60 1.28 21.88 4.81
CA ILE A 60 0.08 21.06 4.64
C ILE A 60 -0.27 20.44 6.00
N PRO A 61 -1.36 20.90 6.68
CA PRO A 61 -1.80 20.31 7.93
C PRO A 61 -2.19 18.86 7.73
N PHE A 62 -1.82 18.01 8.69
CA PHE A 62 -2.17 16.60 8.66
C PHE A 62 -2.40 16.09 10.09
N PRO A 63 -3.62 15.62 10.42
CA PRO A 63 -3.96 15.15 11.77
C PRO A 63 -3.05 14.05 12.31
N THR A 64 -2.60 14.17 13.57
CA THR A 64 -1.69 13.22 14.21
C THR A 64 -2.36 11.94 14.69
N ASP A 65 -3.69 11.91 14.76
CA ASP A 65 -4.52 10.75 15.08
C ASP A 65 -4.33 9.60 14.08
N ARG A 66 -3.73 9.85 12.91
CA ARG A 66 -3.21 8.82 11.99
C ARG A 66 -2.28 7.80 12.68
N MET A 67 -1.57 8.20 13.74
CA MET A 67 -0.77 7.27 14.54
C MET A 67 -1.63 6.41 15.48
N ASP A 68 -2.76 6.93 15.97
CA ASP A 68 -3.72 6.15 16.76
C ASP A 68 -4.36 5.07 15.88
N PHE A 69 -4.70 5.41 14.65
CA PHE A 69 -5.23 4.47 13.66
C PHE A 69 -4.22 3.37 13.29
N GLU A 70 -2.98 3.72 13.00
CA GLU A 70 -1.92 2.73 12.73
C GLU A 70 -1.69 1.82 13.93
N HIS A 71 -1.59 2.37 15.15
CA HIS A 71 -1.46 1.57 16.36
C HIS A 71 -2.65 0.63 16.56
N ALA A 72 -3.88 1.11 16.36
CA ALA A 72 -5.08 0.30 16.48
C ALA A 72 -5.10 -0.83 15.45
N ALA A 73 -4.74 -0.57 14.19
CA ALA A 73 -4.64 -1.60 13.16
C ALA A 73 -3.63 -2.69 13.54
N LEU A 74 -2.42 -2.30 13.95
CA LEU A 74 -1.35 -3.26 14.28
C LEU A 74 -1.62 -4.09 15.54
N THR A 75 -2.47 -3.62 16.46
CA THR A 75 -2.77 -4.32 17.71
C THR A 75 -4.07 -5.10 17.70
N THR A 76 -4.99 -4.78 16.80
CA THR A 76 -6.35 -5.35 16.82
C THR A 76 -6.62 -6.28 15.64
N LEU A 77 -5.85 -6.17 14.55
CA LEU A 77 -5.98 -7.05 13.40
C LEU A 77 -5.53 -8.47 13.75
N THR A 78 -6.52 -9.35 13.86
CA THR A 78 -6.30 -10.80 13.89
C THR A 78 -6.58 -11.34 12.50
N LEU A 79 -5.52 -11.61 11.75
CA LEU A 79 -5.68 -12.24 10.44
C LEU A 79 -5.95 -13.73 10.61
N PRO A 80 -6.90 -14.30 9.84
CA PRO A 80 -7.12 -15.73 9.87
C PRO A 80 -5.82 -16.45 9.47
N PRO A 81 -5.58 -17.67 10.00
CA PRO A 81 -4.46 -18.49 9.59
C PRO A 81 -4.41 -18.55 8.07
N GLN A 82 -3.32 -18.05 7.50
CA GLN A 82 -3.14 -18.15 6.07
C GLN A 82 -2.99 -19.64 5.72
N PRO A 83 -3.59 -20.12 4.62
CA PRO A 83 -3.19 -21.42 4.07
C PRO A 83 -1.68 -21.42 3.85
N PRO A 84 -1.01 -22.57 3.65
CA PRO A 84 0.41 -22.60 3.34
C PRO A 84 0.67 -21.76 2.07
N ILE A 85 0.99 -20.48 2.28
CA ILE A 85 1.32 -19.51 1.26
C ILE A 85 2.81 -19.65 0.96
N ASP A 86 3.17 -19.37 -0.28
CA ASP A 86 4.55 -19.45 -0.76
C ASP A 86 5.46 -18.55 0.10
N VAL A 87 4.99 -17.34 0.43
CA VAL A 87 5.72 -16.32 1.18
C VAL A 87 4.90 -15.84 2.39
N PRO A 88 5.33 -16.09 3.64
CA PRO A 88 4.63 -15.58 4.82
C PRO A 88 4.60 -14.05 4.86
N ILE A 89 3.39 -13.49 4.97
CA ILE A 89 3.12 -12.06 5.13
C ILE A 89 2.78 -11.80 6.60
N ALA A 90 3.36 -10.76 7.19
CA ALA A 90 3.07 -10.37 8.57
C ALA A 90 2.86 -8.87 8.76
N LEU A 91 2.42 -8.53 9.97
CA LEU A 91 2.34 -7.16 10.47
C LEU A 91 3.52 -6.86 11.41
N PRO A 92 3.91 -5.58 11.53
CA PRO A 92 4.78 -5.14 12.60
C PRO A 92 4.22 -5.51 13.98
N SER A 93 5.09 -6.02 14.85
CA SER A 93 4.79 -6.12 16.29
C SER A 93 5.02 -4.78 16.96
N VAL A 94 4.02 -4.28 17.69
CA VAL A 94 4.14 -3.04 18.46
C VAL A 94 4.90 -3.30 19.77
N TYR A 95 5.91 -2.49 20.04
CA TYR A 95 6.68 -2.53 21.29
C TYR A 95 6.25 -1.44 22.27
N HIS A 96 5.93 -0.25 21.75
CA HIS A 96 5.47 0.87 22.56
C HIS A 96 4.64 1.81 21.71
N TYR A 97 3.58 2.38 22.28
CA TYR A 97 2.84 3.48 21.69
C TYR A 97 2.55 4.56 22.74
N SER A 98 2.87 5.80 22.39
CA SER A 98 2.54 6.97 23.18
C SER A 98 1.51 7.81 22.47
N ALA A 99 0.24 7.69 22.86
CA ALA A 99 -0.86 8.47 22.29
C ALA A 99 -0.68 10.00 22.49
N THR A 100 -0.09 10.41 23.62
CA THR A 100 0.14 11.84 23.91
C THR A 100 1.28 12.45 23.10
N ARG A 101 2.21 11.64 22.62
CA ARG A 101 3.36 12.07 21.81
C ARG A 101 3.24 11.65 20.35
N HIS A 102 2.24 10.83 20.01
CA HIS A 102 2.10 10.17 18.71
C HIS A 102 3.41 9.50 18.26
N VAL A 103 4.02 8.71 19.15
CA VAL A 103 5.25 7.95 18.86
C VAL A 103 4.96 6.45 18.96
N LEU A 104 5.29 5.73 17.89
CA LEU A 104 5.10 4.29 17.76
C LEU A 104 6.46 3.60 17.57
N LEU A 105 6.78 2.65 18.46
CA LEU A 105 7.94 1.75 18.33
C LEU A 105 7.43 0.39 17.89
N MET A 106 8.01 -0.16 16.83
CA MET A 106 7.58 -1.44 16.26
C MET A 106 8.75 -2.26 15.70
N SER A 107 8.49 -3.54 15.43
CA SER A 107 9.47 -4.44 14.81
C SER A 107 9.90 -3.96 13.43
N ASP A 108 11.17 -4.13 13.11
CA ASP A 108 11.71 -3.84 11.78
C ASP A 108 11.44 -4.98 10.78
N GLY A 109 10.81 -4.64 9.65
CA GLY A 109 10.50 -5.58 8.58
C GLY A 109 11.68 -5.91 7.67
N GLY A 110 12.78 -5.14 7.74
CA GLY A 110 13.98 -5.35 6.93
C GLY A 110 14.42 -4.12 6.13
N PRO A 111 15.53 -4.24 5.38
CA PRO A 111 16.25 -3.09 4.85
C PRO A 111 15.66 -2.53 3.56
N ARG A 112 14.84 -3.29 2.82
CA ARG A 112 14.35 -2.91 1.49
C ARG A 112 12.86 -3.13 1.37
N THR A 113 12.19 -2.23 0.66
CA THR A 113 10.81 -2.41 0.21
C THR A 113 10.76 -3.33 -1.01
N LEU A 114 9.61 -3.94 -1.30
CA LEU A 114 9.40 -4.73 -2.50
C LEU A 114 9.63 -3.89 -3.76
N LYS A 115 9.22 -2.61 -3.76
CA LYS A 115 9.53 -1.66 -4.84
C LYS A 115 11.04 -1.54 -5.08
N ALA A 116 11.82 -1.32 -4.03
CA ALA A 116 13.27 -1.16 -4.14
C ALA A 116 14.00 -2.45 -4.50
N ALA A 117 13.47 -3.60 -4.07
CA ALA A 117 14.06 -4.91 -4.33
C ALA A 117 13.52 -5.59 -5.60
N TYR A 118 12.59 -4.96 -6.33
CA TYR A 118 11.86 -5.61 -7.42
C TYR A 118 12.77 -6.23 -8.51
N THR A 119 13.91 -5.60 -8.81
CA THR A 119 14.86 -6.10 -9.82
C THR A 119 15.83 -7.17 -9.29
N ASP A 120 15.74 -7.53 -8.00
CA ASP A 120 16.61 -8.52 -7.38
C ASP A 120 16.28 -9.93 -7.89
N PRO A 121 17.16 -10.57 -8.68
CA PRO A 121 16.86 -11.84 -9.33
C PRO A 121 16.65 -13.00 -8.34
N THR A 122 17.04 -12.83 -7.07
CA THR A 122 16.86 -13.85 -6.03
C THR A 122 15.43 -13.94 -5.50
N LEU A 123 14.59 -12.92 -5.76
CA LEU A 123 13.20 -12.90 -5.31
C LEU A 123 12.29 -13.67 -6.26
N ASP A 124 11.41 -14.50 -5.70
CA ASP A 124 10.26 -15.05 -6.43
C ASP A 124 9.10 -14.04 -6.41
N ILE A 125 9.10 -13.14 -7.40
CA ILE A 125 8.11 -12.08 -7.54
C ILE A 125 6.69 -12.63 -7.73
N PRO A 126 6.44 -13.65 -8.56
CA PRO A 126 5.12 -14.28 -8.64
C PRO A 126 4.64 -14.86 -7.30
N ALA A 127 5.50 -15.51 -6.51
CA ALA A 127 5.14 -16.03 -5.20
C ALA A 127 4.78 -14.93 -4.19
N LEU A 128 5.52 -13.82 -4.22
CA LEU A 128 5.18 -12.61 -3.44
C LEU A 128 3.82 -12.06 -3.86
N GLY A 129 3.56 -11.92 -5.17
CA GLY A 129 2.26 -11.48 -5.69
C GLY A 129 1.11 -12.36 -5.20
N ARG A 130 1.22 -13.68 -5.35
CA ARG A 130 0.20 -14.64 -4.89
C ARG A 130 -0.07 -14.51 -3.38
N SER A 131 0.99 -14.43 -2.59
CA SER A 131 0.89 -14.35 -1.13
C SER A 131 0.24 -13.04 -0.69
N LEU A 132 0.61 -11.91 -1.30
CA LEU A 132 0.01 -10.60 -1.01
C LEU A 132 -1.46 -10.53 -1.43
N GLY A 133 -1.82 -11.07 -2.59
CA GLY A 133 -3.21 -11.11 -3.05
C GLY A 133 -4.10 -11.93 -2.13
N THR A 134 -3.64 -13.12 -1.74
CA THR A 134 -4.34 -14.01 -0.79
C THR A 134 -4.48 -13.36 0.58
N TRP A 135 -3.41 -12.73 1.06
CA TRP A 135 -3.39 -12.04 2.35
C TRP A 135 -4.37 -10.87 2.38
N LEU A 136 -4.39 -10.03 1.33
CA LEU A 136 -5.29 -8.88 1.25
C LEU A 136 -6.76 -9.31 1.16
N ALA A 137 -7.06 -10.36 0.37
CA ALA A 137 -8.40 -10.93 0.33
C ALA A 137 -8.84 -11.45 1.70
N SER A 138 -7.92 -12.02 2.49
CA SER A 138 -8.19 -12.46 3.86
C SER A 138 -8.52 -11.30 4.78
N LEU A 139 -7.75 -10.20 4.73
CA LEU A 139 -8.00 -8.97 5.48
C LEU A 139 -9.40 -8.42 5.17
N HIS A 140 -9.72 -8.26 3.88
CA HIS A 140 -11.02 -7.73 3.46
C HIS A 140 -12.16 -8.63 3.90
N ALA A 141 -12.03 -9.95 3.75
CA ALA A 141 -13.05 -10.91 4.17
C ALA A 141 -13.28 -10.91 5.68
N SER A 142 -12.22 -10.93 6.49
CA SER A 142 -12.31 -11.04 7.94
C SER A 142 -12.82 -9.77 8.62
N THR A 143 -12.83 -8.65 7.90
CA THR A 143 -13.24 -7.34 8.44
C THR A 143 -14.56 -6.84 7.87
N LYS A 144 -15.32 -7.65 7.10
CA LYS A 144 -16.62 -7.24 6.56
C LYS A 144 -17.65 -6.93 7.64
N THR A 145 -17.87 -7.89 8.52
CA THR A 145 -18.96 -7.88 9.51
C THR A 145 -18.50 -7.49 10.91
N THR A 146 -17.18 -7.39 11.12
CA THR A 146 -16.60 -7.03 12.41
C THR A 146 -16.48 -5.53 12.52
N THR A 147 -17.13 -4.95 13.53
CA THR A 147 -16.76 -3.64 14.06
C THR A 147 -15.35 -3.75 14.63
N THR A 148 -14.35 -3.42 13.82
CA THR A 148 -12.96 -3.34 14.27
C THR A 148 -12.80 -2.13 15.18
N SER A 149 -12.06 -2.26 16.27
CA SER A 149 -11.72 -1.13 17.16
C SER A 149 -10.80 -0.09 16.50
N VAL A 150 -10.37 -0.31 15.26
CA VAL A 150 -9.65 0.67 14.43
C VAL A 150 -10.49 1.92 14.16
N GLY A 151 -11.83 1.80 14.10
CA GLY A 151 -12.70 2.90 13.72
C GLY A 151 -12.65 3.23 12.23
N ASP A 152 -13.11 4.44 11.86
CA ASP A 152 -13.15 4.90 10.47
C ASP A 152 -12.44 6.25 10.31
N ASN A 153 -11.22 6.18 9.75
CA ASN A 153 -10.33 7.32 9.56
C ASN A 153 -10.84 8.25 8.45
N GLN A 154 -11.54 9.32 8.86
CA GLN A 154 -12.11 10.29 7.93
C GLN A 154 -11.03 11.04 7.14
N THR A 155 -9.88 11.31 7.76
CA THR A 155 -8.73 11.93 7.10
C THR A 155 -8.26 11.06 5.93
N ALA A 156 -8.12 9.75 6.13
CA ALA A 156 -7.73 8.83 5.05
C ALA A 156 -8.77 8.78 3.91
N LYS A 157 -10.07 8.84 4.23
CA LYS A 157 -11.13 8.97 3.20
C LYS A 157 -10.98 10.26 2.39
N SER A 158 -10.71 11.38 3.05
CA SER A 158 -10.47 12.67 2.39
C SER A 158 -9.24 12.65 1.49
N VAL A 159 -8.13 12.03 1.92
CA VAL A 159 -6.91 11.88 1.11
C VAL A 159 -7.21 11.10 -0.18
N TYR A 160 -7.90 9.96 -0.12
CA TYR A 160 -8.30 9.24 -1.34
C TYR A 160 -9.24 10.03 -2.22
N ARG A 161 -10.27 10.66 -1.64
CA ARG A 161 -11.22 11.47 -2.39
C ARG A 161 -10.50 12.58 -3.17
N TYR A 162 -9.47 13.18 -2.59
CA TYR A 162 -8.67 14.22 -3.24
C TYR A 162 -8.03 13.72 -4.53
N SER A 163 -7.46 12.50 -4.55
CA SER A 163 -6.87 11.92 -5.77
C SER A 163 -7.89 11.77 -6.90
N TYR A 164 -9.11 11.34 -6.60
CA TYR A 164 -10.17 11.19 -7.60
C TYR A 164 -10.72 12.55 -8.05
N ALA A 165 -10.93 13.50 -7.13
CA ALA A 165 -11.45 14.84 -7.44
C ALA A 165 -10.56 15.60 -8.43
N ASN A 166 -9.25 15.32 -8.37
CA ASN A 166 -8.24 16.02 -9.16
C ASN A 166 -7.75 15.20 -10.35
N LEU A 167 -8.32 14.02 -10.61
CA LEU A 167 -7.86 13.14 -11.69
C LEU A 167 -8.02 13.79 -13.07
N ALA A 168 -9.15 14.46 -13.33
CA ALA A 168 -9.38 15.17 -14.58
C ALA A 168 -8.32 16.26 -14.83
N SER A 169 -7.97 17.02 -13.79
CA SER A 169 -6.93 18.03 -13.84
C SER A 169 -5.54 17.42 -14.09
N ALA A 170 -5.23 16.31 -13.41
CA ALA A 170 -3.98 15.58 -13.61
C ALA A 170 -3.85 15.07 -15.05
N LEU A 171 -4.89 14.45 -15.60
CA LEU A 171 -4.92 13.98 -16.98
C LEU A 171 -4.71 15.14 -17.97
N ALA A 172 -5.44 16.24 -17.81
CA ALA A 172 -5.30 17.42 -18.65
C ALA A 172 -3.87 17.99 -18.63
N SER A 173 -3.25 18.04 -17.44
CA SER A 173 -1.88 18.56 -17.27
C SER A 173 -0.81 17.74 -18.00
N HIS A 174 -1.12 16.48 -18.31
CA HIS A 174 -0.27 15.57 -19.07
C HIS A 174 -0.75 15.35 -20.52
N GLY A 175 -1.71 16.15 -21.00
CA GLY A 175 -2.20 16.08 -22.38
C GLY A 175 -3.19 14.94 -22.67
N PHE A 176 -3.75 14.32 -21.63
CA PHE A 176 -4.78 13.29 -21.75
C PHE A 176 -6.20 13.89 -21.65
N ASP A 177 -7.18 13.11 -22.09
CA ASP A 177 -8.60 13.46 -22.05
C ASP A 177 -9.09 13.61 -20.60
N ALA A 178 -9.46 14.82 -20.22
CA ALA A 178 -9.92 15.14 -18.87
C ALA A 178 -11.27 14.50 -18.53
N SER A 179 -12.14 14.28 -19.55
CA SER A 179 -13.48 13.73 -19.34
C SER A 179 -13.44 12.34 -18.70
N LEU A 180 -12.36 11.61 -18.98
CA LEU A 180 -12.10 10.34 -18.34
C LEU A 180 -11.94 10.47 -16.81
N GLY A 181 -11.21 11.49 -16.35
CA GLY A 181 -11.03 11.72 -14.93
C GLY A 181 -12.35 12.07 -14.26
N ASP A 182 -13.20 12.85 -14.94
CA ASP A 182 -14.54 13.21 -14.47
C ASP A 182 -15.46 11.98 -14.38
N GLU A 183 -15.42 11.09 -15.38
CA GLU A 183 -16.18 9.83 -15.38
C GLU A 183 -15.76 8.92 -14.21
N VAL A 184 -14.46 8.74 -14.02
CA VAL A 184 -13.92 7.93 -12.90
C VAL A 184 -14.30 8.54 -11.55
N ASP A 185 -14.23 9.87 -11.41
CA ASP A 185 -14.65 10.53 -10.17
C ASP A 185 -16.15 10.40 -9.90
N ALA A 186 -16.97 10.53 -10.94
CA ALA A 186 -18.42 10.38 -10.84
C ALA A 186 -18.82 8.97 -10.40
N ASP A 187 -18.19 7.94 -10.97
CA ASP A 187 -18.50 6.54 -10.71
C ASP A 187 -17.96 6.07 -9.35
N TYR A 188 -16.72 6.45 -9.02
CA TYR A 188 -16.01 5.86 -7.88
C TYR A 188 -15.77 6.85 -6.73
N GLY A 189 -15.56 8.14 -7.02
CA GLY A 189 -15.15 9.14 -6.04
C GLY A 189 -16.13 9.31 -4.88
N ARG A 190 -17.45 9.27 -5.14
CA ARG A 190 -18.48 9.35 -4.09
C ARG A 190 -18.50 8.12 -3.19
N LEU A 191 -18.24 6.94 -3.74
CA LEU A 191 -18.27 5.69 -2.98
C LEU A 191 -17.15 5.67 -1.93
N LEU A 192 -16.01 6.32 -2.21
CA LEU A 192 -14.88 6.40 -1.26
C LEU A 192 -15.23 7.11 0.06
N GLN A 193 -16.22 7.99 0.06
CA GLN A 193 -16.62 8.72 1.26
C GLN A 193 -17.58 7.90 2.13
N THR A 194 -18.47 7.14 1.50
CA THR A 194 -19.60 6.49 2.19
C THR A 194 -19.45 4.98 2.32
N ASP A 195 -18.53 4.36 1.59
CA ASP A 195 -18.32 2.92 1.70
C ASP A 195 -17.70 2.55 3.05
N ASP A 196 -18.11 1.40 3.52
CA ASP A 196 -17.81 0.79 4.82
C ASP A 196 -17.72 -0.75 4.66
N ALA A 197 -17.43 -1.25 3.47
CA ALA A 197 -17.47 -2.68 3.16
C ALA A 197 -16.50 -3.53 3.98
N CYS A 198 -15.25 -3.09 4.15
CA CYS A 198 -14.22 -3.78 4.91
C CYS A 198 -13.15 -2.80 5.42
N LEU A 199 -12.22 -3.28 6.23
CA LEU A 199 -11.03 -2.50 6.56
C LEU A 199 -10.07 -2.52 5.38
N CYS A 200 -9.68 -1.35 4.91
CA CYS A 200 -8.65 -1.14 3.89
C CYS A 200 -7.37 -0.67 4.59
N HIS A 201 -6.21 -1.13 4.11
CA HIS A 201 -4.91 -0.59 4.48
C HIS A 201 -4.82 0.90 4.13
N GLY A 202 -5.32 1.27 2.95
CA GLY A 202 -5.37 2.65 2.47
C GLY A 202 -4.06 3.26 2.01
N ASP A 203 -3.03 2.45 1.88
CA ASP A 203 -1.84 2.81 1.10
C ASP A 203 -1.16 1.51 0.70
N PHE A 204 -1.93 0.59 0.12
CA PHE A 204 -1.43 -0.75 -0.18
C PHE A 204 -0.71 -0.75 -1.53
N TRP A 205 0.61 -0.61 -1.50
CA TRP A 205 1.47 -0.65 -2.69
C TRP A 205 2.83 -1.30 -2.38
N PRO A 206 3.62 -1.71 -3.39
CA PRO A 206 4.92 -2.37 -3.18
C PRO A 206 5.95 -1.57 -2.37
N GLY A 207 5.77 -0.26 -2.20
CA GLY A 207 6.60 0.57 -1.31
C GLY A 207 6.36 0.28 0.17
N ASN A 208 5.15 -0.16 0.54
CA ASN A 208 4.75 -0.47 1.92
C ASN A 208 4.83 -1.96 2.25
N ILE A 209 5.48 -2.73 1.37
CA ILE A 209 5.83 -4.13 1.63
C ILE A 209 7.34 -4.19 1.90
N VAL A 210 7.74 -4.46 3.14
CA VAL A 210 9.16 -4.56 3.51
C VAL A 210 9.60 -6.01 3.51
N LEU A 211 10.73 -6.29 2.89
CA LEU A 211 11.27 -7.65 2.75
C LEU A 211 12.31 -7.93 3.83
N ALA A 212 12.12 -9.07 4.49
CA ALA A 212 13.06 -9.54 5.49
C ALA A 212 14.37 -10.03 4.85
N THR A 213 15.42 -10.13 5.66
CA THR A 213 16.71 -10.66 5.21
C THR A 213 16.79 -12.17 5.39
N ALA A 214 17.66 -12.85 4.65
CA ALA A 214 17.89 -14.28 4.81
C ALA A 214 18.34 -14.68 6.24
N SER A 215 18.91 -13.73 7.01
CA SER A 215 19.34 -13.92 8.39
C SER A 215 18.23 -13.83 9.44
N THR A 216 17.00 -13.48 9.06
CA THR A 216 15.86 -13.42 9.99
C THR A 216 14.94 -14.62 9.78
N PRO A 217 14.61 -15.41 10.83
CA PRO A 217 13.56 -16.40 10.73
C PRO A 217 12.25 -15.67 10.39
N ARG A 218 11.55 -16.16 9.36
CA ARG A 218 10.23 -15.74 8.83
C ARG A 218 9.46 -14.75 9.72
N PRO A 219 8.87 -13.69 9.13
CA PRO A 219 8.22 -13.68 7.81
C PRO A 219 9.09 -13.05 6.72
N ALA A 220 8.90 -13.47 5.47
CA ALA A 220 9.71 -12.99 4.35
C ALA A 220 9.23 -11.62 3.81
N ALA A 221 8.00 -11.21 4.12
CA ALA A 221 7.49 -9.88 3.84
C ALA A 221 6.61 -9.36 4.99
N MET A 222 6.61 -8.05 5.18
CA MET A 222 5.84 -7.34 6.21
C MET A 222 5.08 -6.17 5.58
N VAL A 223 3.79 -6.06 5.91
CA VAL A 223 2.93 -4.94 5.47
C VAL A 223 2.99 -3.84 6.52
N VAL A 224 3.54 -2.69 6.14
CA VAL A 224 3.80 -1.55 7.04
C VAL A 224 3.00 -0.32 6.61
N ASP A 225 3.01 0.73 7.44
CA ASP A 225 2.44 2.04 7.12
C ASP A 225 0.90 2.07 7.07
N TRP A 226 0.28 1.72 8.20
CA TRP A 226 -1.18 1.65 8.35
C TRP A 226 -1.83 3.00 8.70
N GLU A 227 -1.14 4.12 8.47
CA GLU A 227 -1.63 5.45 8.90
C GLU A 227 -2.90 5.90 8.16
N LEU A 228 -3.14 5.35 6.96
CA LEU A 228 -4.33 5.57 6.14
C LEU A 228 -5.38 4.45 6.24
N VAL A 229 -5.25 3.58 7.24
CA VAL A 229 -6.23 2.52 7.50
C VAL A 229 -7.61 3.15 7.72
N ARG A 230 -8.62 2.59 7.06
CA ARG A 230 -9.99 3.11 7.10
C ARG A 230 -10.99 2.02 6.77
N ARG A 231 -12.27 2.29 7.02
CA ARG A 231 -13.33 1.46 6.43
C ARG A 231 -13.63 1.97 5.02
N GLY A 232 -13.87 1.06 4.09
CA GLY A 232 -14.11 1.44 2.71
C GLY A 232 -14.22 0.26 1.76
N CYS A 233 -14.17 0.57 0.47
CA CYS A 233 -14.13 -0.41 -0.60
C CYS A 233 -12.73 -1.04 -0.71
N GLY A 234 -12.62 -2.35 -0.49
CA GLY A 234 -11.37 -3.10 -0.70
C GLY A 234 -10.82 -3.03 -2.12
N ALA A 235 -11.63 -2.62 -3.12
CA ALA A 235 -11.14 -2.40 -4.48
C ALA A 235 -10.08 -1.28 -4.56
N THR A 236 -10.04 -0.35 -3.60
CA THR A 236 -9.03 0.72 -3.58
C THR A 236 -7.63 0.20 -3.28
N ASP A 237 -7.48 -0.68 -2.28
CA ASP A 237 -6.21 -1.33 -1.98
C ASP A 237 -5.76 -2.22 -3.15
N VAL A 238 -6.69 -2.97 -3.75
CA VAL A 238 -6.41 -3.84 -4.91
C VAL A 238 -5.96 -3.01 -6.11
N GLY A 239 -6.70 -1.95 -6.44
CA GLY A 239 -6.42 -1.09 -7.58
C GLY A 239 -5.08 -0.36 -7.43
N GLN A 240 -4.79 0.18 -6.25
CA GLN A 240 -3.51 0.84 -5.98
C GLN A 240 -2.32 -0.13 -6.12
N PHE A 241 -2.40 -1.31 -5.49
CA PHE A 241 -1.31 -2.28 -5.60
C PHE A 241 -1.15 -2.78 -7.03
N ALA A 242 -2.25 -3.09 -7.72
CA ALA A 242 -2.21 -3.57 -9.10
C ALA A 242 -1.62 -2.53 -10.06
N ALA A 243 -1.95 -1.24 -9.89
CA ALA A 243 -1.39 -0.16 -10.69
C ALA A 243 0.12 -0.03 -10.50
N GLU A 244 0.61 0.01 -9.25
CA GLU A 244 2.06 0.09 -8.97
C GLU A 244 2.80 -1.18 -9.37
N ALA A 245 2.19 -2.36 -9.18
CA ALA A 245 2.74 -3.63 -9.66
C ALA A 245 2.82 -3.68 -11.19
N TYR A 246 1.82 -3.15 -11.88
CA TYR A 246 1.83 -3.04 -13.35
C TYR A 246 2.98 -2.13 -13.81
N LEU A 247 3.21 -0.99 -13.16
CA LEU A 247 4.33 -0.11 -13.50
C LEU A 247 5.67 -0.81 -13.31
N LEU A 248 5.84 -1.58 -12.21
CA LEU A 248 7.05 -2.38 -11.99
C LEU A 248 7.22 -3.47 -13.06
N ASP A 249 6.17 -4.21 -13.39
CA ASP A 249 6.23 -5.21 -14.46
C ASP A 249 6.56 -4.53 -15.82
N ARG A 250 5.92 -3.40 -16.12
CA ARG A 250 6.07 -2.72 -17.41
C ARG A 250 7.45 -2.09 -17.62
N PHE A 251 8.06 -1.57 -16.56
CA PHE A 251 9.27 -0.73 -16.66
C PHE A 251 10.50 -1.32 -15.95
N CYS A 252 10.35 -2.35 -15.11
CA CYS A 252 11.43 -2.88 -14.28
C CYS A 252 11.71 -4.38 -14.45
N GLY A 253 11.21 -5.01 -15.53
CA GLY A 253 11.64 -6.35 -15.94
C GLY A 253 10.55 -7.39 -16.11
N ASN A 254 9.27 -7.02 -16.05
CA ASN A 254 8.11 -7.87 -16.36
C ASN A 254 8.14 -9.22 -15.62
N ARG A 255 8.32 -9.15 -14.30
CA ARG A 255 8.51 -10.33 -13.45
C ARG A 255 7.20 -10.97 -12.97
N GLY A 256 6.05 -10.41 -13.35
CA GLY A 256 4.72 -11.00 -13.18
C GLY A 256 4.08 -10.72 -11.83
N LEU A 257 4.41 -9.61 -11.16
CA LEU A 257 3.84 -9.24 -9.87
C LEU A 257 2.34 -8.95 -9.97
N CYS A 258 1.95 -8.15 -10.98
CA CYS A 258 0.58 -7.66 -11.13
C CYS A 258 -0.39 -8.82 -11.40
N ALA A 259 -0.07 -9.67 -12.39
CA ALA A 259 -0.92 -10.80 -12.75
C ALA A 259 -1.05 -11.80 -11.58
N ALA A 260 0.06 -12.16 -10.93
CA ALA A 260 0.05 -13.10 -9.81
C ALA A 260 -0.76 -12.57 -8.61
N PHE A 261 -0.68 -11.27 -8.33
CA PHE A 261 -1.45 -10.62 -7.28
C PHE A 261 -2.96 -10.63 -7.58
N LEU A 262 -3.37 -10.17 -8.77
CA LEU A 262 -4.78 -10.08 -9.15
C LEU A 262 -5.46 -11.46 -9.19
N ASP A 263 -4.80 -12.45 -9.80
CA ASP A 263 -5.34 -13.81 -9.90
C ASP A 263 -5.56 -14.43 -8.51
N ALA A 264 -4.58 -14.27 -7.61
CA ALA A 264 -4.67 -14.81 -6.26
C ALA A 264 -5.70 -14.07 -5.40
N TYR A 265 -5.76 -12.74 -5.49
CA TYR A 265 -6.78 -11.96 -4.80
C TYR A 265 -8.19 -12.36 -5.24
N ALA A 266 -8.43 -12.42 -6.55
CA ALA A 266 -9.75 -12.77 -7.08
C ALA A 266 -10.20 -14.18 -6.67
N LEU A 267 -9.29 -15.16 -6.77
CA LEU A 267 -9.57 -16.53 -6.33
C LEU A 267 -9.91 -16.59 -4.84
N ALA A 268 -9.06 -16.02 -3.98
CA ALA A 268 -9.25 -16.04 -2.54
C ALA A 268 -10.50 -15.24 -2.10
N ALA A 269 -10.81 -14.16 -2.81
CA ALA A 269 -11.99 -13.35 -2.54
C ALA A 269 -13.29 -14.06 -2.95
N ASP A 270 -13.29 -14.86 -4.02
CA ASP A 270 -14.46 -15.65 -4.44
C ASP A 270 -14.78 -16.74 -3.42
N GLU A 271 -13.77 -17.53 -3.04
CA GLU A 271 -13.90 -18.61 -2.05
C GLU A 271 -14.44 -18.12 -0.69
N ARG A 272 -14.18 -16.86 -0.35
CA ARG A 272 -14.51 -16.26 0.96
C ARG A 272 -15.78 -15.40 0.93
N GLY A 273 -16.48 -15.30 -0.21
CA GLY A 273 -17.59 -14.36 -0.37
C GLY A 273 -17.17 -12.89 -0.20
N ALA A 274 -15.88 -12.61 -0.40
CA ALA A 274 -15.30 -11.29 -0.24
C ALA A 274 -15.53 -10.41 -1.49
N LEU A 275 -15.75 -11.01 -2.66
CA LEU A 275 -16.03 -10.28 -3.90
C LEU A 275 -17.37 -9.53 -3.84
N GLU A 276 -17.27 -8.21 -3.73
CA GLU A 276 -18.41 -7.34 -3.98
C GLU A 276 -18.62 -7.19 -5.50
N ARG A 277 -19.54 -8.01 -6.03
CA ARG A 277 -19.83 -8.13 -7.47
C ARG A 277 -20.16 -6.81 -8.17
N LYS A 278 -20.63 -5.79 -7.44
CA LYS A 278 -20.93 -4.46 -7.98
C LYS A 278 -19.69 -3.71 -8.52
N TRP A 279 -18.48 -4.10 -8.09
CA TRP A 279 -17.21 -3.47 -8.50
C TRP A 279 -16.45 -4.23 -9.58
N TRP A 280 -16.94 -5.42 -9.98
CA TRP A 280 -16.19 -6.35 -10.83
C TRP A 280 -16.78 -6.58 -12.22
N GLY A 281 -17.70 -5.70 -12.68
CA GLY A 281 -18.37 -5.84 -13.98
C GLY A 281 -19.52 -6.86 -13.97
N ARG A 282 -20.52 -6.62 -14.82
CA ARG A 282 -21.83 -7.33 -14.85
C ARG A 282 -21.73 -8.82 -15.26
N GLU A 283 -22.82 -9.55 -14.99
CA GLU A 283 -23.10 -11.01 -15.05
C GLU A 283 -22.57 -11.89 -16.21
N GLU A 284 -21.86 -11.37 -17.22
CA GLU A 284 -21.29 -12.20 -18.31
C GLU A 284 -20.10 -13.07 -17.87
N THR A 285 -19.60 -12.87 -16.64
CA THR A 285 -18.46 -13.60 -16.06
C THR A 285 -18.72 -15.06 -15.68
N ARG A 286 -19.99 -15.51 -15.68
CA ARG A 286 -20.34 -16.90 -15.35
C ARG A 286 -19.77 -17.96 -16.32
N GLY A 287 -19.52 -17.59 -17.58
CA GLY A 287 -18.89 -18.48 -18.57
C GLY A 287 -17.37 -18.34 -18.69
N ALA A 288 -16.80 -17.29 -18.09
CA ALA A 288 -15.41 -16.87 -18.26
C ALA A 288 -14.49 -17.24 -17.09
N MET A 289 -15.04 -17.49 -15.90
CA MET A 289 -14.29 -17.84 -14.68
C MET A 289 -13.67 -19.25 -14.70
N THR A 290 -14.12 -20.15 -15.59
CA THR A 290 -13.65 -21.55 -15.65
C THR A 290 -12.34 -21.75 -16.41
N THR A 291 -11.75 -20.71 -17.00
CA THR A 291 -10.49 -20.83 -17.71
C THR A 291 -9.54 -19.70 -17.32
N ARG A 292 -8.34 -20.13 -16.91
CA ARG A 292 -7.11 -19.43 -16.47
C ARG A 292 -6.65 -18.21 -17.29
N LYS A 293 -7.43 -17.74 -18.26
CA LYS A 293 -7.09 -16.64 -19.18
C LYS A 293 -7.88 -15.36 -18.94
N THR A 294 -8.97 -15.33 -18.16
CA THR A 294 -9.96 -14.25 -18.34
C THR A 294 -9.86 -13.07 -17.37
N ILE A 295 -9.21 -13.17 -16.21
CA ILE A 295 -9.08 -12.02 -15.29
C ILE A 295 -8.05 -11.00 -15.79
N THR A 296 -6.88 -11.49 -16.20
CA THR A 296 -5.87 -10.67 -16.89
C THR A 296 -6.44 -10.12 -18.18
N THR A 297 -7.16 -10.92 -18.97
CA THR A 297 -7.72 -10.49 -20.26
C THR A 297 -8.93 -9.57 -20.12
N TYR A 298 -9.69 -9.57 -19.02
CA TYR A 298 -10.80 -8.63 -18.84
C TYR A 298 -10.30 -7.26 -18.37
N TRP A 299 -9.38 -7.22 -17.39
CA TRP A 299 -8.69 -5.99 -17.04
C TRP A 299 -7.87 -5.48 -18.22
N PHE A 300 -7.09 -6.33 -18.91
CA PHE A 300 -6.33 -5.93 -20.11
C PHE A 300 -7.21 -5.59 -21.31
N HIS A 301 -8.28 -6.31 -21.69
CA HIS A 301 -9.09 -5.91 -22.87
C HIS A 301 -10.04 -4.74 -22.61
N HIS A 302 -10.38 -4.41 -21.36
CA HIS A 302 -11.15 -3.21 -21.04
C HIS A 302 -10.27 -2.02 -20.65
N SER A 303 -9.00 -2.25 -20.27
CA SER A 303 -7.97 -1.22 -20.19
C SER A 303 -7.08 -1.11 -21.43
N GLU A 304 -7.18 -2.01 -22.42
CA GLU A 304 -6.43 -1.96 -23.68
C GLU A 304 -6.93 -0.83 -24.58
N PRO A 305 -8.23 -0.53 -24.70
CA PRO A 305 -8.67 0.68 -25.36
C PRO A 305 -8.06 1.93 -24.71
N PHE A 306 -7.84 1.91 -23.39
CA PHE A 306 -7.22 3.00 -22.62
C PHE A 306 -5.70 3.10 -22.79
N ILE A 307 -4.99 1.99 -22.61
CA ILE A 307 -3.52 1.90 -22.69
C ILE A 307 -3.08 1.98 -24.16
N ALA A 308 -3.82 1.40 -25.10
CA ALA A 308 -3.53 1.50 -26.54
C ALA A 308 -3.95 2.84 -27.15
N LYS A 309 -4.92 3.58 -26.58
CA LYS A 309 -5.21 4.99 -26.95
C LYS A 309 -4.09 5.91 -26.46
N ALA A 310 -3.68 5.79 -25.19
CA ALA A 310 -2.49 6.49 -24.66
C ALA A 310 -1.18 6.14 -25.41
N HIS A 311 -1.03 4.89 -25.86
CA HIS A 311 0.12 4.46 -26.67
C HIS A 311 0.05 4.93 -28.14
N ARG A 312 -1.14 5.08 -28.74
CA ARG A 312 -1.29 5.63 -30.10
C ARG A 312 -1.12 7.14 -30.14
N GLU A 313 -1.53 7.85 -29.10
CA GLU A 313 -1.40 9.31 -28.98
C GLU A 313 0.04 9.74 -28.63
N SER A 314 0.83 8.89 -27.95
CA SER A 314 2.25 9.17 -27.66
C SER A 314 3.22 8.89 -28.83
N HIS A 315 2.82 8.14 -29.86
CA HIS A 315 3.63 7.90 -31.07
C HIS A 315 3.40 8.92 -32.20
N GLY A 316 2.60 9.95 -31.97
CA GLY A 316 2.44 11.07 -32.91
C GLY A 316 3.63 12.02 -32.98
N THR A 317 4.54 11.99 -32.00
CA THR A 317 5.69 12.90 -31.91
C THR A 317 6.87 12.26 -31.20
N VAL A 318 7.49 11.26 -31.84
CA VAL A 318 8.90 10.96 -31.58
C VAL A 318 9.63 11.07 -32.91
N ARG A 319 10.02 12.29 -33.26
CA ARG A 319 11.17 12.51 -34.15
C ARG A 319 12.40 12.61 -33.25
N ASP A 320 13.29 11.63 -33.42
CA ASP A 320 14.72 11.63 -33.13
C ASP A 320 15.23 12.78 -32.25
N ILE A 321 15.47 12.48 -30.97
CA ILE A 321 16.51 13.18 -30.22
C ILE A 321 17.62 12.15 -29.98
N ALA A 322 18.65 12.29 -30.81
CA ALA A 322 19.90 11.58 -30.70
C ALA A 322 20.50 11.80 -29.30
N ILE A 323 20.94 10.69 -28.71
CA ILE A 323 21.80 10.68 -27.53
C ILE A 323 23.17 11.19 -27.98
N ASP A 324 23.53 12.41 -27.59
CA ASP A 324 24.91 12.85 -27.70
C ASP A 324 25.65 12.44 -26.43
N LYS A 325 26.74 11.69 -26.61
CA LYS A 325 27.65 11.26 -25.56
C LYS A 325 28.73 12.33 -25.45
N GLY A 326 28.72 13.06 -24.33
CA GLY A 326 29.80 13.90 -23.85
C GLY A 326 29.89 13.81 -22.34
#